data_AF-A0A2A4Q4N4-F1
#
_entry.id   AF-A0A2A4Q4N4-F1
#
_cell.length_a   1.000
_cell.length_b   1.000
_cell.length_c   1.000
_cell.angle_alpha   90.00
_cell.angle_beta   90.00
_cell.angle_gamma   90.00
#
_symmetry.space_group_name_H-M   'P 1'
#
loop_
_entity.id
_entity.type
_entity.pdbx_description
1 polymer ?
#
loop_
_entity_poly.entity_id
_entity_poly.type
_entity_poly.pdbx_seq_one_letter_code
_entity_poly.pdbx_strand_id
1 'polypeptide(L)'
;MPEKDKKLDEIYKLVRANNKMLRGMKRAAFWGTVLKLIIYAVLLGVPVYLYFTIFQPILAELLNAYAQLQETGAQIQETGNQLRSVTDGLPLDKISEIFKKLPGVGQ
;
A
#
# COMPACT_ATOMS: atom_id res chain seq x y z
N MET A 1 54.48 -2.42 -58.44
CA MET A 1 55.07 -2.29 -57.08
C MET A 1 54.33 -3.23 -56.14
N PRO A 2 54.75 -4.51 -56.02
CA PRO A 2 53.99 -5.56 -55.32
C PRO A 2 53.90 -5.37 -53.79
N GLU A 3 54.85 -4.68 -53.17
CA GLU A 3 54.86 -4.37 -51.74
C GLU A 3 53.71 -3.45 -51.30
N LYS A 4 53.38 -2.47 -52.14
CA LYS A 4 52.34 -1.47 -51.84
C LYS A 4 50.95 -2.10 -51.83
N ASP A 5 50.70 -3.01 -52.77
CA ASP A 5 49.44 -3.75 -52.90
C ASP A 5 49.25 -4.72 -51.73
N LYS A 6 50.32 -5.38 -51.27
CA LYS A 6 50.28 -6.23 -50.05
C LYS A 6 49.89 -5.44 -48.80
N LYS A 7 50.50 -4.27 -48.59
CA LYS A 7 50.15 -3.40 -47.45
C LYS A 7 48.71 -2.89 -47.51
N LEU A 8 48.22 -2.58 -48.70
CA LEU A 8 46.83 -2.17 -48.91
C LEU A 8 45.84 -3.29 -48.55
N ASP A 9 46.11 -4.53 -48.95
CA ASP A 9 45.28 -5.69 -48.61
C ASP A 9 45.27 -5.97 -47.10
N GLU A 10 46.41 -5.80 -46.43
CA GLU A 10 46.53 -5.98 -44.99
C GLU A 10 45.75 -4.90 -44.21
N ILE A 11 45.85 -3.63 -44.64
CA ILE A 11 45.02 -2.54 -44.10
C ILE A 11 43.53 -2.84 -44.31
N TYR A 12 43.15 -3.32 -45.50
CA TYR A 12 41.76 -3.67 -45.78
C TYR A 12 41.24 -4.77 -44.85
N LYS A 13 42.04 -5.83 -44.63
CA LYS A 13 41.72 -6.92 -43.69
C LYS A 13 41.51 -6.40 -42.27
N LEU A 14 42.41 -5.54 -41.79
CA LEU A 14 42.33 -4.93 -40.45
C LEU A 14 41.07 -4.07 -40.31
N VAL A 15 40.77 -3.20 -41.27
CA VAL A 15 39.57 -2.34 -41.25
C VAL A 15 38.30 -3.17 -41.29
N ARG A 16 38.25 -4.22 -42.12
CA ARG A 16 37.10 -5.12 -42.21
C ARG A 16 36.84 -5.85 -40.90
N ALA A 17 37.88 -6.35 -40.24
CA ALA A 17 37.79 -6.97 -38.93
C ALA A 17 37.29 -5.97 -37.87
N ASN A 18 37.81 -4.74 -37.90
CA ASN A 18 37.39 -3.67 -37.00
C ASN A 18 35.90 -3.32 -37.15
N ASN A 19 35.43 -3.19 -38.40
CA ASN A 19 34.02 -2.92 -38.68
C ASN A 19 33.11 -4.06 -38.18
N LYS A 20 33.54 -5.32 -38.33
CA LYS A 20 32.80 -6.49 -37.80
C LYS A 20 32.67 -6.43 -36.27
N MET A 21 33.75 -6.07 -35.57
CA MET A 21 33.77 -5.91 -34.12
C MET A 21 32.87 -4.76 -33.66
N LEU A 22 33.00 -3.57 -34.27
CA LEU A 22 32.18 -2.39 -33.97
C LEU A 22 30.68 -2.67 -34.11
N ARG A 23 30.28 -3.44 -35.13
CA ARG A 23 28.89 -3.85 -35.33
C ARG A 23 28.38 -4.75 -34.19
N GLY A 24 29.24 -5.64 -33.68
CA GLY A 24 28.95 -6.46 -32.50
C GLY A 24 28.80 -5.63 -31.23
N MET A 25 29.72 -4.68 -31.00
CA MET A 25 29.70 -3.80 -29.84
C MET A 25 28.47 -2.88 -29.83
N LYS A 26 28.06 -2.33 -30.99
CA LYS A 26 26.86 -1.49 -31.06
C LYS A 26 25.60 -2.23 -30.62
N ARG A 27 25.44 -3.49 -31.07
CA ARG A 27 24.29 -4.31 -30.66
C ARG A 27 24.33 -4.64 -29.17
N ALA A 28 25.49 -5.02 -28.64
CA ALA A 28 25.64 -5.31 -27.22
C ALA A 28 25.39 -4.08 -26.33
N ALA A 29 25.90 -2.91 -26.74
CA ALA A 29 25.66 -1.65 -26.03
C ALA A 29 24.18 -1.27 -26.04
N PHE A 30 23.47 -1.44 -27.16
CA PHE A 30 22.04 -1.20 -27.24
C PHE A 30 21.26 -2.10 -26.27
N TRP A 31 21.50 -3.42 -26.31
CA TRP A 31 20.85 -4.36 -25.38
C TRP A 31 21.21 -4.09 -23.91
N GLY A 32 22.47 -3.72 -23.64
CA GLY A 32 22.91 -3.34 -22.29
C GLY A 32 22.17 -2.11 -21.77
N THR A 33 21.96 -1.10 -22.61
CA THR A 33 21.18 0.10 -22.24
C THR A 33 19.71 -0.22 -22.02
N VAL A 34 19.08 -1.01 -22.90
CA VAL A 34 17.68 -1.43 -22.77
C VAL A 34 17.47 -2.22 -21.47
N LEU A 35 18.35 -3.18 -21.17
CA LEU A 35 18.23 -3.99 -19.96
C LEU A 35 18.40 -3.13 -18.69
N LYS A 36 19.33 -2.17 -18.68
CA LYS A 36 19.47 -1.20 -17.59
C LYS A 36 18.21 -0.37 -17.40
N LEU A 37 17.61 0.13 -18.48
CA LEU A 37 16.37 0.89 -18.41
C LEU A 37 15.22 0.05 -17.84
N ILE A 38 15.10 -1.20 -18.24
CA ILE A 38 14.10 -2.13 -17.69
C ILE A 38 14.33 -2.33 -16.19
N ILE A 39 15.58 -2.58 -15.77
CA ILE A 39 15.91 -2.74 -14.36
C ILE A 39 15.52 -1.49 -13.57
N TYR A 40 15.84 -0.29 -14.06
CA TYR A 40 15.45 0.95 -13.39
C TYR A 40 13.94 1.16 -13.37
N ALA A 41 13.24 0.84 -14.47
CA ALA A 41 11.79 0.92 -14.56
C ALA A 41 11.11 -0.03 -13.56
N VAL A 42 11.64 -1.25 -13.39
CA VAL A 42 11.13 -2.20 -12.39
C VAL A 42 11.50 -1.74 -10.98
N LEU A 43 12.73 -1.30 -10.76
CA LEU A 43 13.22 -0.86 -9.45
C LEU A 43 12.40 0.33 -8.91
N LEU A 44 11.98 1.25 -9.78
CA LEU A 44 11.13 2.39 -9.41
C LEU A 44 9.64 2.05 -9.49
N GLY A 45 9.23 1.28 -10.50
CA GLY A 45 7.83 0.95 -10.76
C GLY A 45 7.24 0.02 -9.73
N VAL A 46 8.00 -0.98 -9.25
CA VAL A 46 7.51 -1.95 -8.26
C VAL A 46 7.17 -1.28 -6.92
N PRO A 47 8.05 -0.48 -6.29
CA PRO A 47 7.68 0.23 -5.07
C PRO A 47 6.48 1.16 -5.23
N VAL A 48 6.40 1.89 -6.35
CA VAL A 48 5.25 2.78 -6.63
C VAL A 48 3.96 1.97 -6.78
N TYR A 49 4.00 0.87 -7.52
CA TYR A 49 2.85 -0.03 -7.69
C TYR A 49 2.40 -0.62 -6.35
N LEU A 50 3.34 -1.09 -5.53
CA LEU A 50 3.06 -1.62 -4.19
C LEU A 50 2.50 -0.53 -3.25
N TYR A 51 2.98 0.71 -3.38
CA TYR A 51 2.46 1.82 -2.58
C TYR A 51 0.97 2.03 -2.81
N PHE A 52 0.53 2.06 -4.06
CA PHE A 52 -0.89 2.25 -4.39
C PHE A 52 -1.74 1.02 -4.10
N THR A 53 -1.22 -0.18 -4.31
CA THR A 53 -2.02 -1.42 -4.17
C THR A 53 -2.12 -1.92 -2.73
N ILE A 54 -1.08 -1.72 -1.91
CA ILE A 54 -1.01 -2.27 -0.55
C ILE A 54 -1.04 -1.17 0.51
N PHE A 55 -0.26 -0.11 0.35
CA PHE A 55 -0.12 0.91 1.38
C PHE A 55 -1.39 1.76 1.53
N GLN A 56 -2.04 2.10 0.41
CA GLN A 56 -3.29 2.86 0.42
C GLN A 56 -4.44 2.18 1.19
N PRO A 57 -4.81 0.90 0.93
CA PRO A 57 -5.90 0.27 1.67
C PRO A 57 -5.58 0.14 3.16
N ILE A 58 -4.33 -0.16 3.54
CA ILE A 58 -3.92 -0.22 4.95
C ILE A 58 -4.16 1.11 5.66
N LEU A 59 -3.78 2.23 5.03
CA LEU A 59 -4.02 3.56 5.59
C LEU A 59 -5.53 3.87 5.69
N ALA A 60 -6.32 3.47 4.70
CA ALA A 60 -7.76 3.63 4.73
C ALA A 60 -8.41 2.80 5.85
N GLU A 61 -7.98 1.55 6.05
CA GLU A 61 -8.43 0.68 7.15
C GLU A 61 -8.11 1.29 8.51
N LEU A 62 -6.89 1.81 8.70
CA LEU A 62 -6.48 2.49 9.94
C LEU A 62 -7.34 3.73 10.22
N LEU A 63 -7.57 4.56 9.20
CA LEU A 63 -8.40 5.76 9.33
C LEU A 63 -9.86 5.39 9.65
N ASN A 64 -10.40 4.37 8.98
CA ASN A 64 -11.76 3.89 9.23
C ASN A 64 -11.90 3.29 10.64
N ALA A 65 -10.92 2.51 11.10
CA ALA A 65 -10.92 1.97 12.45
C ALA A 65 -10.91 3.09 13.51
N TYR A 66 -10.10 4.14 13.29
CA TYR A 66 -10.08 5.29 14.18
C TYR A 66 -11.41 6.06 14.19
N ALA A 67 -11.98 6.32 13.01
CA ALA A 67 -13.29 6.96 12.89
C ALA A 67 -14.39 6.14 13.59
N GLN A 68 -14.39 4.82 13.40
CA GLN A 68 -15.36 3.92 14.03
C GLN A 68 -15.24 3.89 15.55
N LEU A 69 -14.01 3.92 16.09
CA LEU A 69 -13.78 4.02 17.54
C LEU A 69 -14.29 5.34 18.11
N GLN A 70 -14.08 6.45 17.39
CA GLN A 70 -14.59 7.76 17.81
C GLN A 70 -16.12 7.81 17.81
N GLU A 71 -16.77 7.30 16.76
CA GLU A 71 -18.23 7.21 16.67
C GLU A 71 -18.82 6.30 17.76
N THR A 72 -18.19 5.14 17.98
CA THR A 72 -18.62 4.20 19.02
C THR A 72 -18.49 4.83 20.41
N GLY A 73 -17.41 5.57 20.68
CA GLY A 73 -17.23 6.30 21.94
C GLY A 73 -18.32 7.36 22.17
N ALA A 74 -18.68 8.11 21.13
CA ALA A 74 -19.76 9.10 21.19
C ALA A 74 -21.12 8.44 21.46
N GLN A 75 -21.46 7.36 20.74
CA GLN A 75 -22.72 6.62 20.93
C GLN A 75 -22.83 6.00 22.33
N ILE A 76 -21.72 5.46 22.88
CA ILE A 76 -21.70 4.91 24.25
C ILE A 76 -21.96 6.02 25.27
N GLN A 77 -21.41 7.21 25.06
CA GLN A 77 -21.61 8.34 25.97
C GLN A 77 -23.06 8.84 25.92
N GLU A 78 -23.65 8.95 24.74
CA GLU A 78 -25.07 9.29 24.57
C GLU A 78 -25.99 8.23 25.17
N THR A 79 -25.74 6.95 24.88
CA THR A 79 -26.51 5.81 25.43
C THR A 79 -26.40 5.79 26.95
N GLY A 80 -25.20 5.98 27.52
CA GLY A 80 -24.99 6.05 28.96
C GLY A 80 -25.76 7.19 29.63
N ASN A 81 -25.86 8.35 28.98
CA ASN A 81 -26.64 9.48 29.47
C ASN A 81 -28.16 9.21 29.42
N GLN A 82 -28.64 8.55 28.37
CA GLN A 82 -30.04 8.11 28.26
C GLN A 82 -30.39 7.04 29.30
N LEU A 83 -29.50 6.09 29.56
CA LEU A 83 -29.70 5.06 30.59
C LEU A 83 -29.73 5.69 32.00
N ARG A 84 -28.86 6.68 32.28
CA ARG A 84 -28.90 7.43 33.54
C ARG A 84 -30.20 8.20 33.72
N SER A 85 -30.68 8.91 32.69
CA SER A 85 -31.92 9.66 32.79
C SER A 85 -33.15 8.78 33.02
N VAL A 86 -33.19 7.59 32.41
CA VAL A 86 -34.24 6.60 32.69
C VAL A 86 -34.09 6.03 34.10
N THR A 87 -32.86 5.74 34.55
CA THR A 87 -32.62 5.18 35.89
C THR A 87 -32.94 6.17 37.02
N ASP A 88 -32.56 7.45 36.86
CA ASP A 88 -32.83 8.52 37.83
C ASP A 88 -34.33 8.88 37.89
N GLY A 89 -35.06 8.67 36.78
CA GLY A 89 -36.49 8.89 36.67
C GLY A 89 -37.38 7.73 37.14
N LEU A 90 -36.79 6.57 37.46
CA LEU A 90 -37.53 5.45 38.01
C LEU A 90 -37.78 5.67 39.51
N PRO A 91 -39.04 5.76 39.97
CA PRO A 91 -39.36 5.83 41.38
C PRO A 91 -39.22 4.43 42.01
N LEU A 92 -37.98 3.98 42.18
CA LEU A 92 -37.62 2.71 42.81
C LEU A 92 -38.12 2.66 44.27
N ASP A 93 -38.21 3.83 44.90
CA ASP A 93 -38.83 4.07 46.21
C ASP A 93 -40.33 3.73 46.21
N LYS A 94 -41.10 4.22 45.23
CA LYS A 94 -42.55 3.96 45.15
C LYS A 94 -42.88 2.51 44.79
N ILE A 95 -42.07 1.85 43.98
CA ILE A 95 -42.27 0.44 43.64
C ILE A 95 -42.13 -0.42 44.90
N SER A 96 -41.15 -0.13 45.76
CA SER A 96 -40.99 -0.82 47.04
C SER A 96 -42.18 -0.62 47.99
N GLU A 97 -42.80 0.56 47.98
CA GLU A 97 -44.02 0.83 48.75
C GLU A 97 -45.24 0.10 48.19
N ILE A 98 -45.36 -0.04 46.87
CA ILE A 98 -46.46 -0.79 46.23
C ILE A 98 -46.34 -2.29 46.55
N PHE A 99 -45.12 -2.86 46.50
CA PHE A 99 -44.88 -4.23 46.94
C PHE A 99 -45.18 -4.46 48.43
N LYS A 100 -44.89 -3.47 49.29
CA LYS A 100 -45.29 -3.50 50.71
C LYS A 100 -46.80 -3.33 50.93
N LYS A 101 -47.49 -2.63 50.03
CA LYS A 101 -48.95 -2.39 50.10
C LYS A 101 -49.78 -3.45 49.36
N LEU A 102 -49.16 -4.40 48.67
CA LEU A 102 -49.82 -5.56 48.08
C LEU A 102 -50.10 -6.61 49.17
N PRO A 103 -51.36 -6.81 49.58
CA PRO A 103 -51.68 -7.85 50.54
C PRO A 103 -51.45 -9.22 49.89
N GLY A 104 -50.38 -9.92 50.30
CA GLY A 104 -50.14 -11.31 49.91
C GLY A 104 -48.72 -11.69 49.48
N VAL A 105 -47.73 -10.79 49.46
CA VAL A 105 -46.34 -11.12 49.06
C VAL A 105 -45.38 -11.17 50.25
N GLY A 106 -45.84 -11.73 51.37
CA GLY A 106 -45.04 -11.86 52.59
C GLY A 106 -45.50 -13.03 53.44
N GLN A 107 -45.21 -14.24 52.98
CA GLN A 107 -44.66 -15.29 53.84
C GLN A 107 -43.27 -15.63 53.31
#